data_AF-A0A6S6PKZ0-F1
#
_entry.id   AF-A0A6S6PKZ0-F1
#
_cell.length_a   1.000
_cell.length_b   1.000
_cell.length_c   1.000
_cell.angle_alpha   90.00
_cell.angle_beta   90.00
_cell.angle_gamma   90.00
#
_symmetry.space_group_name_H-M   'P 1'
#
loop_
_entity.id
_entity.type
_entity.pdbx_description
1 polymer ?
#
loop_
_entity_poly.entity_id
_entity_poly.type
_entity_poly.pdbx_seq_one_letter_code
_entity_poly.pdbx_strand_id
1 'polypeptide(L)' 'MRAQNYAEYRTVASGTEPVGHVVNIIMWDGVTPYTPGDGLALVADPDGKYPVGSTYTATAS' A
#
# COMPACT_ATOMS: atom_id res chain seq x y z
N MET A 1 -6.13 -0.45 20.17
CA MET A 1 -5.60 -0.51 18.79
C MET A 1 -4.71 0.70 18.59
N ARG A 2 -3.57 0.57 17.88
CA ARG A 2 -2.67 1.70 17.60
C ARG A 2 -2.61 1.87 16.10
N ALA A 3 -2.93 3.07 15.63
CA ALA A 3 -2.77 3.40 14.22
C ALA A 3 -1.29 3.34 13.84
N GLN A 4 -1.03 2.85 12.63
CA GLN A 4 0.31 2.77 12.04
C GLN A 4 0.23 3.12 10.56
N ASN A 5 1.39 3.33 9.95
CA ASN A 5 1.47 3.58 8.53
C ASN A 5 1.16 2.29 7.75
N TYR A 6 0.39 2.46 6.68
CA TYR A 6 0.19 1.48 5.63
C TYR A 6 0.52 2.14 4.29
N ALA A 7 1.24 1.41 3.44
CA ALA A 7 1.48 1.81 2.07
C ALA A 7 0.38 1.24 1.17
N GLU A 8 -0.24 2.09 0.37
CA GLU A 8 -1.18 1.69 -0.68
C GLU A 8 -0.42 1.52 -1.99
N TYR A 9 -0.52 0.35 -2.59
CA TYR A 9 0.25 -0.01 -3.78
C TYR A 9 -0.65 -0.61 -4.88
N ARG A 10 -0.20 -0.48 -6.12
CA ARG A 10 -0.85 -1.04 -7.31
C ARG A 10 -0.78 -2.57 -7.30
N THR A 11 -1.93 -3.23 -7.33
CA THR A 11 -2.03 -4.68 -7.62
C THR A 11 -2.18 -4.96 -9.11
N VAL A 12 -2.60 -3.96 -9.88
CA VAL A 12 -2.70 -3.97 -11.35
C VAL A 12 -1.96 -2.74 -11.87
N ALA A 13 -1.16 -2.91 -12.93
CA ALA A 13 -0.44 -1.80 -13.54
C ALA A 13 -1.41 -0.75 -14.14
N SER A 14 -1.04 0.54 -14.06
CA SER A 14 -1.84 1.65 -14.57
C SER A 14 -0.94 2.73 -15.17
N GLY A 15 -1.03 2.95 -16.48
CA GLY A 15 -0.16 3.91 -17.17
C GLY A 15 1.33 3.57 -16.99
N THR A 16 2.08 4.48 -16.39
CA THR A 16 3.51 4.30 -16.08
C THR A 16 3.78 3.66 -14.72
N GLU A 17 2.74 3.33 -13.95
CA GLU A 17 2.85 2.77 -12.60
C GLU A 17 2.74 1.23 -12.66
N PRO A 18 3.84 0.48 -12.42
CA PRO A 18 3.81 -0.98 -12.44
C PRO A 18 3.11 -1.57 -11.21
N VAL A 19 2.83 -2.88 -11.24
CA VAL A 19 2.42 -3.63 -10.04
C VAL A 19 3.48 -3.45 -8.95
N GLY A 20 3.03 -3.20 -7.72
CA GLY A 20 3.86 -2.88 -6.57
C GLY A 20 4.15 -1.38 -6.40
N HIS A 21 3.81 -0.53 -7.37
CA HIS A 21 4.04 0.91 -7.24
C HIS A 21 3.22 1.50 -6.09
N VAL A 22 3.88 2.16 -5.14
CA VAL A 22 3.24 2.79 -3.98
C VAL A 22 2.69 4.15 -4.38
N VAL A 23 1.38 4.32 -4.26
CA VAL A 23 0.66 5.54 -4.66
C VAL A 23 0.31 6.44 -3.48
N ASN A 24 0.24 5.89 -2.27
CA ASN A 24 -0.20 6.62 -1.09
C ASN A 24 0.33 5.98 0.21
N ILE A 25 0.34 6.77 1.28
CA ILE A 25 0.62 6.30 2.65
C ILE A 25 -0.52 6.79 3.54
N ILE A 26 -1.15 5.87 4.25
CA ILE A 26 -2.25 6.18 5.16
C ILE A 26 -1.90 5.77 6.58
N MET A 27 -2.48 6.48 7.55
CA MET A 27 -2.45 6.05 8.95
C MET A 27 -3.75 5.32 9.26
N TRP A 28 -3.64 4.02 9.55
CA TRP A 28 -4.80 3.14 9.71
C TRP A 28 -4.62 2.21 10.91
N ASP A 29 -5.73 1.82 11.53
CA ASP A 29 -5.77 0.95 12.72
C ASP A 29 -5.82 -0.54 12.37
N GLY A 30 -5.92 -0.89 11.07
CA GLY A 30 -5.99 -2.26 10.58
C GLY A 30 -7.36 -2.94 10.77
N VAL A 31 -8.34 -2.24 11.36
CA VAL A 31 -9.62 -2.85 11.78
C VAL A 31 -10.85 -2.04 11.36
N THR A 32 -10.73 -0.72 11.26
CA THR A 32 -11.80 0.13 10.73
C THR A 32 -11.98 -0.23 9.25
N PRO A 33 -13.19 -0.60 8.79
CA PRO A 33 -13.40 -1.01 7.41
C PRO A 33 -12.88 0.03 6.43
N TYR A 34 -11.94 -0.40 5.58
CA TYR A 34 -11.35 0.40 4.55
C TYR A 34 -11.07 -0.50 3.35
N THR A 35 -11.56 -0.08 2.19
CA THR A 35 -11.36 -0.78 0.92
C THR A 35 -10.57 0.17 0.02
N PRO A 36 -9.33 -0.17 -0.35
CA PRO A 36 -8.61 0.54 -1.41
C PRO A 36 -9.43 0.53 -2.71
N GLY A 37 -9.24 1.53 -3.56
CA GLY A 37 -9.86 1.53 -4.89
C GLY A 37 -9.45 0.32 -5.73
N ASP A 38 -10.16 0.07 -6.84
CA ASP A 38 -9.84 -1.02 -7.75
C ASP A 38 -8.36 -0.99 -8.21
N GLY A 39 -7.71 -2.15 -8.18
CA GLY A 39 -6.30 -2.28 -8.55
C GLY A 39 -5.32 -1.76 -7.50
N LEU A 40 -5.77 -1.55 -6.25
CA LEU A 40 -4.94 -1.16 -5.11
C LEU A 40 -5.06 -2.15 -3.96
N ALA A 41 -4.02 -2.22 -3.14
CA ALA A 41 -4.00 -2.96 -1.88
C ALA A 41 -3.14 -2.21 -0.85
N LEU A 42 -3.31 -2.58 0.42
CA LEU A 42 -2.50 -2.05 1.51
C LEU A 42 -1.47 -3.08 1.99
N VAL A 43 -0.29 -2.59 2.39
CA VAL A 43 0.68 -3.33 3.18
C VAL A 43 1.05 -2.53 4.41
N ALA A 44 1.19 -3.19 5.56
CA ALA A 44 1.65 -2.56 6.79
C ALA A 44 3.09 -2.05 6.61
N ASP A 45 3.33 -0.79 6.95
CA ASP A 45 4.64 -0.15 6.84
C ASP A 45 4.98 0.69 8.09
N PRO A 46 5.01 0.09 9.30
CA PRO A 46 5.21 0.82 10.54
C PRO A 46 6.56 1.58 10.59
N ASP A 47 7.55 1.13 9.81
CA ASP A 47 8.90 1.69 9.76
C ASP A 47 9.09 2.69 8.60
N GLY A 48 8.08 2.92 7.75
CA GLY A 48 8.17 3.86 6.63
C GLY A 48 9.14 3.42 5.53
N LYS A 49 9.26 2.12 5.29
CA LYS A 49 10.14 1.50 4.28
C LYS A 49 9.67 1.76 2.84
N TYR A 50 8.40 2.08 2.65
CA TYR A 50 7.76 2.17 1.34
C TYR A 50 7.19 3.57 1.09
N PRO A 51 8.04 4.57 0.75
CA PRO A 51 7.56 5.90 0.40
C PRO A 51 6.75 5.90 -0.91
N VAL A 52 5.89 6.90 -1.12
CA VAL A 52 5.19 7.09 -2.40
C VAL A 52 6.19 7.17 -3.55
N GLY A 53 5.90 6.49 -4.66
CA GLY A 53 6.79 6.36 -5.80
C GLY A 53 7.74 5.16 -5.72
N SER A 54 7.91 4.55 -4.55
CA SER A 54 8.69 3.32 -4.40
C SER A 54 7.95 2.09 -4.94
N THR A 55 8.61 0.94 -4.90
CA THR A 55 8.02 -0.34 -5.32
C THR A 55 8.01 -1.31 -4.14
N TYR A 56 6.81 -1.75 -3.76
CA TYR A 56 6.59 -2.89 -2.90
C TYR A 56 6.60 -4.17 -3.74
N THR A 57 7.62 -4.99 -3.55
CA THR A 57 7.67 -6.33 -4.17
C THR A 57 6.93 -7.30 -3.26
N ALA A 58 5.63 -7.47 -3.50
CA ALA A 58 4.86 -8.51 -2.84
C ALA A 58 5.52 -9.87 -3.15
N THR A 59 6.08 -10.52 -2.13
CA THR A 59 6.60 -11.88 -2.33
C THR A 59 5.39 -12.77 -2.50
N ALA A 60 5.25 -13.39 -3.68
CA ALA A 60 4.20 -14.39 -3.89
C ALA A 60 4.35 -15.46 -2.82
N SER A 61 3.33 -15.58 -1.97
CA SER A 61 3.23 -16.63 -0.96
C SER A 61 2.67 -17.90 -1.60
#